data_AF-A0A0G1SFC9-F1
#
_entry.id   AF-A0A0G1SFC9-F1
#
_cell.length_a   1.000
_cell.length_b   1.000
_cell.length_c   1.000
_cell.angle_alpha   90.00
_cell.angle_beta   90.00
_cell.angle_gamma   90.00
#
_symmetry.space_group_name_H-M   'P 1'
#
loop_
_entity.id
_entity.type
_entity.pdbx_description
1 polymer ?
#
loop_
_entity_poly.entity_id
_entity_poly.type
_entity_poly.pdbx_seq_one_letter_code
_entity_poly.pdbx_strand_id
1 'polypeptide(L)'
;MNGKYRGGWLNSWWGHKDLVEGEKPTLTYGSDGNPYWVSDITSVNANDSSLVGLMYVNSRTGKATLYHAVGGTDRAVLQLVDNKVSFRKLHGADPVLYNVYGVMTSIVPLLGESHSSQGVAFVDVANMQIAVGDDIESTVRQYQRLIATSGQQVAPERERQTKELAGTVDRFSPEVRGSETVYYFHLLGFPHIISGSGDISPKLRLTQVGDKVKIKFIESGEDTVPLLGFDNESLVLQATRLQIETRERVAERQATVVADRNTKTAKGELGNMPEAELQELMKLKQKQKKP
;
A
#
# COMPACT_ATOMS: atom_id res chain seq x y z
N MET A 1 -11.12 -25.68 -2.97
CA MET A 1 -9.75 -25.52 -3.48
C MET A 1 -9.66 -26.11 -4.87
N ASN A 2 -9.05 -25.38 -5.79
CA ASN A 2 -8.92 -25.73 -7.20
C ASN A 2 -7.61 -26.48 -7.45
N GLY A 3 -7.49 -27.66 -6.84
CA GLY A 3 -6.26 -28.44 -6.91
C GLY A 3 -5.98 -28.97 -8.32
N LYS A 4 -4.85 -29.67 -8.45
CA LYS A 4 -4.29 -30.24 -9.68
C LYS A 4 -5.30 -30.91 -10.65
N TYR A 5 -6.43 -31.39 -10.16
CA TYR A 5 -7.45 -32.09 -10.93
C TYR A 5 -8.73 -31.27 -11.23
N ARG A 6 -8.75 -29.96 -10.98
CA ARG A 6 -9.89 -29.13 -11.37
C ARG A 6 -10.05 -29.17 -12.89
N GLY A 7 -11.26 -29.45 -13.36
CA GLY A 7 -11.54 -29.66 -14.78
C GLY A 7 -11.15 -31.05 -15.33
N GLY A 8 -10.75 -31.98 -14.47
CA GLY A 8 -10.46 -33.38 -14.84
C GLY A 8 -9.03 -33.64 -15.29
N TRP A 9 -8.71 -34.93 -15.49
CA TRP A 9 -7.35 -35.40 -15.83
C TRP A 9 -6.78 -34.77 -17.11
N LEU A 10 -7.61 -34.58 -18.15
CA LEU A 10 -7.21 -33.93 -19.40
C LEU A 10 -6.83 -32.45 -19.21
N ASN A 11 -7.54 -31.74 -18.32
CA ASN A 11 -7.18 -30.35 -17.97
C ASN A 11 -5.87 -30.31 -17.17
N SER A 12 -5.63 -31.27 -16.27
CA SER A 12 -4.38 -31.40 -15.52
C SER A 12 -3.17 -31.74 -16.38
N TRP A 13 -3.35 -32.43 -17.52
CA TRP A 13 -2.25 -32.90 -18.37
C TRP A 13 -1.90 -31.94 -19.51
N TRP A 14 -2.91 -31.27 -20.08
CA TRP A 14 -2.72 -30.44 -21.27
C TRP A 14 -3.22 -29.00 -21.09
N GLY A 15 -4.38 -28.82 -20.46
CA GLY A 15 -5.09 -27.53 -20.47
C GLY A 15 -4.58 -26.49 -19.47
N HIS A 16 -4.15 -26.94 -18.28
CA HIS A 16 -3.72 -26.13 -17.13
C HIS A 16 -4.61 -24.91 -16.82
N LYS A 17 -5.91 -24.99 -17.16
CA LYS A 17 -6.83 -23.86 -17.03
C LYS A 17 -7.44 -23.84 -15.61
N ASP A 18 -7.37 -22.68 -14.95
CA ASP A 18 -7.83 -22.45 -13.56
C ASP A 18 -7.24 -23.40 -12.50
N LEU A 19 -6.06 -23.96 -12.76
CA LEU A 19 -5.31 -24.71 -11.74
C LEU A 19 -4.54 -23.73 -10.86
N VAL A 20 -4.49 -24.02 -9.56
CA VAL A 20 -3.65 -23.28 -8.61
C VAL A 20 -2.77 -24.22 -7.79
N GLU A 21 -1.60 -23.73 -7.40
CA GLU A 21 -0.64 -24.44 -6.54
C GLU A 21 -0.29 -23.58 -5.32
N GLY A 22 -0.12 -24.23 -4.17
CA GLY A 22 0.26 -23.56 -2.93
C GLY A 22 1.76 -23.58 -2.74
N GLU A 23 2.35 -22.45 -2.37
CA GLU A 23 3.76 -22.36 -1.98
C GLU A 23 3.97 -22.81 -0.53
N LYS A 24 5.24 -22.92 -0.12
CA LYS A 24 5.62 -23.42 1.21
C LYS A 24 4.99 -22.53 2.29
N PRO A 25 4.21 -23.10 3.24
CA PRO A 25 3.53 -22.29 4.23
C PRO A 25 4.52 -21.69 5.24
N THR A 26 4.29 -20.43 5.59
CA THR A 26 4.99 -19.69 6.65
C THR A 26 4.08 -19.49 7.85
N LEU A 27 4.68 -19.33 9.04
CA LEU A 27 3.93 -19.09 10.27
C LEU A 27 3.86 -17.58 10.54
N THR A 28 2.66 -17.02 10.57
CA THR A 28 2.43 -15.58 10.78
C THR A 28 1.37 -15.37 11.87
N TYR A 29 1.47 -14.25 12.59
CA TYR A 29 0.47 -13.88 13.60
C TYR A 29 -0.57 -12.94 13.00
N GLY A 30 -1.85 -13.28 13.18
CA GLY A 30 -2.97 -12.42 12.82
C GLY A 30 -3.14 -11.24 13.77
N SER A 31 -3.96 -10.27 13.37
CA SER A 31 -4.33 -9.12 14.21
C SER A 31 -5.11 -9.50 15.47
N ASP A 32 -5.66 -10.71 15.50
CA ASP A 32 -6.30 -11.34 16.65
C ASP A 32 -5.30 -12.03 17.62
N GLY A 33 -3.99 -11.96 17.32
CA GLY A 33 -2.92 -12.57 18.10
C GLY A 33 -2.82 -14.10 17.95
N ASN A 34 -3.57 -14.71 17.03
CA ASN A 34 -3.50 -16.15 16.80
C ASN A 34 -2.43 -16.49 15.73
N PRO A 35 -1.79 -17.66 15.83
CA PRO A 35 -0.89 -18.16 14.80
C PRO A 35 -1.67 -18.74 13.61
N TYR A 36 -1.21 -18.41 12.41
CA TYR A 36 -1.74 -18.90 11.13
C TYR A 36 -0.62 -19.48 10.28
N TRP A 37 -0.89 -20.62 9.63
CA TRP A 37 -0.13 -21.07 8.48
C TRP A 37 -0.61 -20.32 7.26
N VAL A 38 0.27 -19.53 6.65
CA VAL A 38 -0.02 -18.71 5.46
C VAL A 38 0.66 -19.36 4.27
N SER A 39 -0.08 -19.62 3.21
CA SER A 39 0.45 -20.18 1.96
C SER A 39 -0.05 -19.35 0.79
N ASP A 40 0.91 -18.92 -0.03
CA ASP A 40 0.65 -18.22 -1.27
C ASP A 40 0.10 -19.19 -2.30
N ILE A 41 -0.94 -18.77 -3.01
CA ILE A 41 -1.61 -19.56 -4.04
C ILE A 41 -1.34 -18.90 -5.37
N THR A 42 -0.65 -19.61 -6.25
CA THR A 42 -0.24 -19.11 -7.57
C THR A 42 -0.96 -19.88 -8.67
N SER A 43 -1.07 -19.25 -9.84
CA SER A 43 -1.61 -19.90 -11.04
C SER A 43 -0.58 -20.89 -11.62
N VAL A 44 -1.04 -22.08 -12.01
CA VAL A 44 -0.19 -23.13 -12.62
C VAL A 44 -0.06 -22.94 -14.15
N ASN A 45 -0.65 -21.88 -14.71
CA ASN A 45 -0.56 -21.59 -16.13
C ASN A 45 0.86 -21.12 -16.49
N ALA A 46 1.52 -21.79 -17.44
CA ALA A 46 2.86 -21.44 -17.89
C ALA A 46 2.98 -19.99 -18.45
N ASN A 47 1.88 -19.43 -18.93
CA ASN A 47 1.82 -18.04 -19.42
C ASN A 47 1.45 -17.02 -18.34
N ASP A 48 1.05 -17.47 -17.15
CA ASP A 48 0.59 -16.61 -16.06
C ASP A 48 0.90 -17.28 -14.71
N SER A 49 2.10 -16.99 -14.18
CA SER A 49 2.58 -17.43 -12.87
C SER A 49 2.40 -16.32 -11.83
N SER A 50 1.25 -15.66 -11.84
CA SER A 50 0.89 -14.63 -10.86
C SER A 50 0.40 -15.22 -9.54
N LEU A 51 0.51 -14.43 -8.47
CA LEU A 51 -0.20 -14.67 -7.22
C LEU A 51 -1.70 -14.53 -7.48
N VAL A 52 -2.49 -15.51 -7.02
CA VAL A 52 -3.95 -15.60 -7.19
C VAL A 52 -4.68 -15.47 -5.85
N GLY A 53 -4.01 -15.78 -4.74
CA GLY A 53 -4.55 -15.58 -3.41
C GLY A 53 -3.64 -16.06 -2.30
N LEU A 54 -4.10 -15.87 -1.07
CA LEU A 54 -3.41 -16.28 0.15
C LEU A 54 -4.35 -17.15 0.97
N MET A 55 -3.86 -18.31 1.40
CA MET A 55 -4.60 -19.18 2.30
C MET A 55 -4.05 -19.09 3.71
N TYR A 56 -4.91 -18.70 4.63
CA TYR A 56 -4.63 -18.62 6.06
C TYR A 56 -5.31 -19.77 6.76
N VAL A 57 -4.53 -20.64 7.42
CA VAL A 57 -5.05 -21.74 8.22
C VAL A 57 -4.71 -21.47 9.68
N ASN A 58 -5.71 -21.24 10.52
CA ASN A 58 -5.50 -21.03 11.94
C ASN A 58 -4.84 -22.29 12.54
N SER A 59 -3.64 -22.15 13.10
CA SER A 59 -2.85 -23.30 13.54
C SER A 59 -3.45 -24.01 14.76
N ARG A 60 -4.39 -23.37 15.48
CA ARG A 60 -5.09 -23.96 16.64
C ARG A 60 -6.39 -24.64 16.26
N THR A 61 -7.20 -24.03 15.39
CA THR A 61 -8.55 -24.52 15.06
C THR A 61 -8.61 -25.29 13.74
N GLY A 62 -7.60 -25.15 12.88
CA GLY A 62 -7.60 -25.71 11.52
C GLY A 62 -8.54 -24.99 10.55
N LYS A 63 -9.22 -23.91 10.97
CA LYS A 63 -10.11 -23.14 10.09
C LYS A 63 -9.28 -22.44 9.02
N ALA A 64 -9.60 -22.70 7.76
CA ALA A 64 -8.97 -22.09 6.60
C ALA A 64 -9.81 -20.92 6.07
N THR A 65 -9.13 -19.82 5.73
CA THR A 65 -9.69 -18.66 5.04
C THR A 65 -8.85 -18.38 3.80
N LEU A 66 -9.49 -18.22 2.64
CA LEU A 66 -8.85 -17.86 1.38
C LEU A 66 -9.12 -16.40 1.07
N TYR A 67 -8.07 -15.62 0.87
CA TYR A 67 -8.16 -14.26 0.36
C TYR A 67 -7.72 -14.25 -1.10
N HIS A 68 -8.53 -13.65 -1.96
CA HIS A 68 -8.17 -13.46 -3.36
C HIS A 68 -7.29 -12.22 -3.49
N ALA A 69 -6.12 -12.40 -4.12
CA ALA A 69 -5.15 -11.33 -4.29
C ALA A 69 -4.42 -11.54 -5.61
N VAL A 70 -4.23 -10.46 -6.37
CA VAL A 70 -3.55 -10.51 -7.67
C VAL A 70 -2.27 -9.70 -7.58
N GLY A 71 -1.16 -10.28 -8.02
CA GLY A 71 0.12 -9.58 -8.09
C GLY A 71 1.30 -10.47 -8.42
N GLY A 72 2.50 -9.96 -8.16
CA GLY A 72 3.74 -10.71 -8.28
C GLY A 72 3.82 -11.87 -7.28
N THR A 73 4.50 -12.94 -7.68
CA THR A 73 4.84 -14.05 -6.79
C THR A 73 6.03 -13.72 -5.91
N ASP A 74 6.22 -14.46 -4.84
CA ASP A 74 7.40 -14.35 -3.98
C ASP A 74 8.70 -14.46 -4.77
N ARG A 75 8.75 -15.34 -5.78
CA ARG A 75 9.89 -15.43 -6.70
C ARG A 75 10.13 -14.13 -7.48
N ALA A 76 9.07 -13.50 -7.99
CA ALA A 76 9.17 -12.25 -8.73
C ALA A 76 9.58 -11.09 -7.82
N VAL A 77 9.07 -11.05 -6.58
CA VAL A 77 9.43 -10.09 -5.55
C VAL A 77 10.91 -10.22 -5.20
N LEU A 78 11.38 -11.44 -4.88
CA LEU A 78 12.77 -11.70 -4.56
C LEU A 78 13.70 -11.30 -5.71
N GLN A 79 13.36 -11.66 -6.95
CA GLN A 79 14.13 -11.27 -8.13
C GLN A 79 14.22 -9.74 -8.28
N LEU A 80 13.12 -9.01 -8.04
CA LEU A 80 13.12 -7.55 -8.07
C LEU A 80 14.03 -6.96 -6.97
N VAL A 81 13.94 -7.49 -5.75
CA VAL A 81 14.75 -7.08 -4.61
C VAL A 81 16.23 -7.32 -4.90
N ASP A 82 16.61 -8.54 -5.28
CA ASP A 82 18.00 -8.92 -5.56
C ASP A 82 18.63 -8.03 -6.64
N ASN A 83 17.88 -7.77 -7.71
CA ASN A 83 18.34 -6.86 -8.77
C ASN A 83 18.60 -5.45 -8.21
N LYS A 84 17.70 -4.94 -7.35
CA LYS A 84 17.80 -3.61 -6.76
C LYS A 84 18.97 -3.48 -5.80
N VAL A 85 19.35 -4.53 -5.07
CA VAL A 85 20.38 -4.49 -4.02
C VAL A 85 21.70 -5.19 -4.40
N SER A 86 21.78 -5.74 -5.60
CA SER A 86 22.95 -6.47 -6.13
C SER A 86 24.27 -5.71 -5.96
N PHE A 87 24.28 -4.39 -6.20
CA PHE A 87 25.47 -3.54 -6.04
C PHE A 87 26.03 -3.49 -4.60
N ARG A 88 25.19 -3.81 -3.60
CA ARG A 88 25.56 -3.86 -2.18
C ARG A 88 25.97 -5.26 -1.73
N LYS A 89 25.94 -6.27 -2.63
CA LYS A 89 26.13 -7.69 -2.29
C LYS A 89 25.15 -8.19 -1.23
N LEU A 90 23.93 -7.68 -1.29
CA LEU A 90 22.81 -8.15 -0.48
C LEU A 90 21.89 -9.03 -1.33
N HIS A 91 21.07 -9.85 -0.68
CA HIS A 91 19.98 -10.59 -1.30
C HIS A 91 18.76 -10.59 -0.39
N GLY A 92 17.57 -10.68 -0.98
CA GLY A 92 16.32 -10.86 -0.27
C GLY A 92 16.13 -12.31 0.16
N ALA A 93 15.47 -12.52 1.30
CA ALA A 93 15.06 -13.85 1.74
C ALA A 93 13.67 -13.78 2.39
N ASP A 94 12.97 -14.92 2.45
CA ASP A 94 11.72 -15.12 3.20
C ASP A 94 10.75 -13.92 3.15
N PRO A 95 10.23 -13.56 1.94
CA PRO A 95 9.23 -12.51 1.80
C PRO A 95 7.99 -12.82 2.64
N VAL A 96 7.44 -11.80 3.30
CA VAL A 96 6.17 -11.94 4.04
C VAL A 96 5.20 -10.85 3.63
N LEU A 97 3.99 -11.26 3.27
CA LEU A 97 2.93 -10.36 2.86
C LEU A 97 2.23 -9.71 4.05
N TYR A 98 2.14 -8.38 3.99
CA TYR A 98 1.40 -7.56 4.93
C TYR A 98 0.54 -6.55 4.18
N ASN A 99 -0.56 -6.14 4.80
CA ASN A 99 -1.25 -4.93 4.38
C ASN A 99 -0.52 -3.72 5.00
N VAL A 100 0.18 -2.95 4.17
CA VAL A 100 0.86 -1.72 4.57
C VAL A 100 0.12 -0.55 3.93
N TYR A 101 -0.61 0.21 4.75
CA TYR A 101 -1.43 1.35 4.29
C TYR A 101 -2.42 0.97 3.17
N GLY A 102 -3.15 -0.13 3.30
CA GLY A 102 -4.13 -0.55 2.29
C GLY A 102 -3.54 -1.12 1.00
N VAL A 103 -2.21 -1.30 0.95
CA VAL A 103 -1.50 -1.89 -0.18
C VAL A 103 -0.99 -3.25 0.25
N MET A 104 -1.19 -4.26 -0.60
CA MET A 104 -0.59 -5.57 -0.40
C MET A 104 0.91 -5.47 -0.65
N THR A 105 1.68 -5.58 0.43
CA THR A 105 3.11 -5.30 0.44
C THR A 105 3.88 -6.51 0.93
N SER A 106 4.85 -6.95 0.15
CA SER A 106 5.82 -7.94 0.58
C SER A 106 6.96 -7.24 1.32
N ILE A 107 7.16 -7.63 2.58
CA ILE A 107 8.27 -7.19 3.43
C ILE A 107 9.37 -8.25 3.31
N VAL A 108 10.53 -7.83 2.83
CA VAL A 108 11.65 -8.74 2.51
C VAL A 108 12.88 -8.34 3.32
N PRO A 109 13.33 -9.15 4.29
CA PRO A 109 14.62 -8.91 4.94
C PRO A 109 15.77 -9.01 3.93
N LEU A 110 16.74 -8.11 4.06
CA LEU A 110 17.95 -8.09 3.26
C LEU A 110 19.11 -8.69 4.04
N LEU A 111 19.76 -9.69 3.44
CA LEU A 111 20.86 -10.42 4.03
C LEU A 111 22.16 -10.15 3.27
N GLY A 112 23.26 -9.99 4.02
CA GLY A 112 24.60 -9.96 3.45
C GLY A 112 25.15 -11.35 3.13
N GLU A 113 26.36 -11.41 2.59
CA GLU A 113 27.07 -12.67 2.27
C GLU A 113 27.21 -13.61 3.48
N SER A 114 27.27 -13.07 4.71
CA SER A 114 27.33 -13.83 5.96
C SER A 114 25.95 -14.17 6.56
N HIS A 115 24.86 -13.96 5.82
CA HIS A 115 23.47 -14.07 6.30
C HIS A 115 23.11 -13.16 7.48
N SER A 116 23.88 -12.09 7.70
CA SER A 116 23.50 -11.04 8.64
C SER A 116 22.41 -10.15 8.04
N SER A 117 21.41 -9.76 8.85
CA SER A 117 20.42 -8.77 8.45
C SER A 117 21.08 -7.39 8.30
N GLN A 118 20.90 -6.77 7.15
CA GLN A 118 21.51 -5.48 6.80
C GLN A 118 20.51 -4.47 6.21
N GLY A 119 19.21 -4.79 6.27
CA GLY A 119 18.17 -3.91 5.82
C GLY A 119 16.87 -4.64 5.55
N VAL A 120 15.94 -3.90 4.94
CA VAL A 120 14.63 -4.41 4.57
C VAL A 120 14.17 -3.74 3.27
N ALA A 121 13.41 -4.50 2.48
CA ALA A 121 12.73 -4.00 1.30
C ALA A 121 11.21 -4.13 1.47
N PHE A 122 10.48 -3.13 0.99
CA PHE A 122 9.02 -3.11 0.94
C PHE A 122 8.63 -3.09 -0.54
N VAL A 123 7.86 -4.08 -0.98
CA VAL A 123 7.46 -4.24 -2.38
C VAL A 123 5.95 -4.21 -2.49
N ASP A 124 5.41 -3.24 -3.24
CA ASP A 124 4.01 -3.28 -3.70
C ASP A 124 3.87 -4.44 -4.69
N VAL A 125 3.13 -5.47 -4.28
CA VAL A 125 3.03 -6.72 -5.02
C VAL A 125 2.14 -6.56 -6.26
N ALA A 126 1.23 -5.58 -6.29
CA ALA A 126 0.36 -5.34 -7.42
C ALA A 126 1.09 -4.62 -8.56
N ASN A 127 1.90 -3.61 -8.24
CA ASN A 127 2.61 -2.79 -9.23
C ASN A 127 4.10 -3.10 -9.35
N MET A 128 4.64 -4.00 -8.54
CA MET A 128 6.08 -4.34 -8.49
C MET A 128 6.96 -3.11 -8.26
N GLN A 129 6.53 -2.22 -7.37
CA GLN A 129 7.31 -1.04 -6.95
C GLN A 129 8.01 -1.33 -5.62
N ILE A 130 9.26 -0.88 -5.46
CA ILE A 130 10.13 -1.26 -4.34
C ILE A 130 10.76 -0.05 -3.64
N ALA A 131 10.71 -0.05 -2.31
CA ALA A 131 11.52 0.80 -1.44
C ALA A 131 12.53 -0.06 -0.66
N VAL A 132 13.76 0.42 -0.50
CA VAL A 132 14.84 -0.30 0.19
C VAL A 132 15.54 0.64 1.17
N GLY A 133 15.74 0.19 2.41
CA GLY A 133 16.51 0.92 3.40
C GLY A 133 17.26 0.01 4.36
N ASP A 134 18.15 0.63 5.12
CA ASP A 134 18.99 -0.06 6.11
C ASP A 134 18.22 -0.34 7.41
N ASP A 135 17.15 0.42 7.66
CA ASP A 135 16.28 0.30 8.81
C ASP A 135 14.80 0.33 8.40
N ILE A 136 13.93 -0.23 9.26
CA ILE A 136 12.49 -0.33 8.98
C ILE A 136 11.85 1.05 8.87
N GLU A 137 12.20 2.00 9.75
CA GLU A 137 11.55 3.31 9.77
C GLU A 137 11.83 4.13 8.52
N SER A 138 13.08 4.15 8.06
CA SER A 138 13.47 4.83 6.82
C SER A 138 12.84 4.18 5.60
N THR A 139 12.76 2.85 5.58
CA THR A 139 12.12 2.12 4.50
C THR A 139 10.61 2.38 4.45
N VAL A 140 9.93 2.42 5.60
CA VAL A 140 8.50 2.75 5.69
C VAL A 140 8.24 4.16 5.16
N ARG A 141 9.04 5.16 5.55
CA ARG A 141 8.87 6.54 5.04
C ARG A 141 9.10 6.63 3.54
N GLN A 142 10.12 5.95 3.00
CA GLN A 142 10.34 5.89 1.56
C GLN A 142 9.16 5.22 0.84
N TYR A 143 8.68 4.11 1.41
CA TYR A 143 7.56 3.35 0.87
C TYR A 143 6.25 4.17 0.87
N GLN A 144 5.97 4.92 1.95
CA GLN A 144 4.83 5.85 2.04
C GLN A 144 4.84 6.88 0.91
N ARG A 145 6.00 7.43 0.55
CA ARG A 145 6.13 8.37 -0.57
C ARG A 145 5.92 7.66 -1.91
N LEU A 146 6.46 6.46 -2.05
CA LEU A 146 6.33 5.66 -3.25
C LEU A 146 4.85 5.36 -3.56
N ILE A 147 4.08 4.94 -2.56
CA ILE A 147 2.64 4.70 -2.72
C ILE A 147 1.85 6.00 -2.95
N ALA A 148 2.22 7.10 -2.28
CA ALA A 148 1.57 8.40 -2.48
C ALA A 148 1.82 8.99 -3.89
N THR A 149 3.01 8.79 -4.45
CA THR A 149 3.41 9.32 -5.77
C THR A 149 2.97 8.45 -6.93
N SER A 150 2.81 7.14 -6.73
CA SER A 150 2.35 6.21 -7.76
C SER A 150 0.86 6.36 -8.13
N GLY A 151 0.16 7.34 -7.55
CA GLY A 151 -1.28 7.49 -7.73
C GLY A 151 -2.09 6.37 -7.08
N GLN A 152 -1.43 5.44 -6.39
CA GLN A 152 -2.09 4.54 -5.48
C GLN A 152 -2.52 5.34 -4.25
N GLN A 153 -3.71 5.93 -4.31
CA GLN A 153 -4.42 6.18 -3.07
C GLN A 153 -4.66 4.80 -2.44
N VAL A 154 -3.80 4.51 -1.45
CA VAL A 154 -4.11 3.80 -0.22
C VAL A 154 -5.63 3.76 -0.08
N ALA A 155 -6.22 2.59 -0.30
CA ALA A 155 -7.53 2.29 0.25
C ALA A 155 -7.21 1.65 1.60
N PRO A 156 -7.01 2.43 2.66
CA PRO A 156 -6.69 1.85 3.95
C PRO A 156 -7.90 1.00 4.33
N GLU A 157 -7.67 -0.29 4.53
CA GLU A 157 -8.71 -1.29 4.82
C GLU A 157 -9.29 -1.15 6.25
N ARG A 158 -8.88 -0.07 6.93
CA ARG A 158 -9.76 0.73 7.77
C ARG A 158 -9.72 2.10 7.17
N GLU A 159 -10.88 2.64 6.78
CA GLU A 159 -11.16 4.02 6.43
C GLU A 159 -10.31 5.03 7.26
N ARG A 160 -8.99 5.16 6.98
CA ARG A 160 -8.13 6.17 7.58
C ARG A 160 -8.48 7.42 6.83
N GLN A 161 -9.40 8.16 7.42
CA GLN A 161 -9.96 9.39 6.91
C GLN A 161 -8.79 10.29 6.50
N THR A 162 -8.58 10.41 5.19
CA THR A 162 -7.71 11.47 4.69
C THR A 162 -8.41 12.77 5.06
N LYS A 163 -7.77 13.58 5.89
CA LYS A 163 -8.34 14.82 6.38
C LYS A 163 -7.64 16.02 5.77
N GLU A 164 -8.40 17.07 5.56
CA GLU A 164 -7.91 18.37 5.16
C GLU A 164 -8.07 19.31 6.33
N LEU A 165 -7.00 20.02 6.68
CA LEU A 165 -6.96 20.95 7.81
C LEU A 165 -6.26 22.23 7.36
N ALA A 166 -6.82 23.37 7.74
CA ALA A 166 -6.14 24.65 7.66
C ALA A 166 -5.67 25.06 9.06
N GLY A 167 -4.45 25.58 9.17
CA GLY A 167 -3.88 25.98 10.44
C GLY A 167 -2.68 26.91 10.30
N THR A 168 -2.22 27.45 11.42
CA THR A 168 -1.02 28.28 11.50
C THR A 168 0.15 27.44 11.99
N VAL A 169 1.27 27.52 11.29
CA VAL A 169 2.51 26.83 11.68
C VAL A 169 3.10 27.47 12.92
N ASP A 170 3.24 26.73 14.02
CA ASP A 170 3.89 27.21 15.25
C ASP A 170 5.30 26.62 15.44
N ARG A 171 5.60 25.49 14.80
CA ARG A 171 6.96 24.91 14.74
C ARG A 171 7.25 24.40 13.34
N PHE A 172 8.49 24.59 12.89
CA PHE A 172 8.96 24.11 11.59
C PHE A 172 10.44 23.73 11.67
N SER A 173 10.81 22.56 11.17
CA SER A 173 12.18 22.07 11.20
C SER A 173 12.48 21.18 9.98
N PRO A 174 13.52 21.50 9.20
CA PRO A 174 14.06 20.58 8.21
C PRO A 174 15.05 19.60 8.86
N GLU A 175 14.98 18.35 8.46
CA GLU A 175 15.96 17.30 8.78
C GLU A 175 16.58 16.80 7.46
N VAL A 176 17.90 16.91 7.35
CA VAL A 176 18.64 16.36 6.19
C VAL A 176 19.01 14.91 6.51
N ARG A 177 18.48 13.96 5.74
CA ARG A 177 18.83 12.54 5.81
C ARG A 177 19.44 12.10 4.49
N GLY A 178 20.77 11.98 4.45
CA GLY A 178 21.51 11.64 3.25
C GLY A 178 21.40 12.74 2.18
N SER A 179 20.81 12.40 1.03
CA SER A 179 20.55 13.35 -0.06
C SER A 179 19.17 14.00 -0.01
N GLU A 180 18.33 13.65 0.98
CA GLU A 180 16.95 14.12 1.07
C GLU A 180 16.75 15.05 2.27
N THR A 181 15.84 16.02 2.12
CA THR A 181 15.37 16.87 3.21
C THR A 181 13.93 16.54 3.55
N VAL A 182 13.69 16.13 4.79
CA VAL A 182 12.35 15.90 5.34
C VAL A 182 11.96 17.10 6.19
N TYR A 183 10.79 17.65 5.96
CA TYR A 183 10.27 18.77 6.74
C TYR A 183 9.30 18.26 7.78
N TYR A 184 9.53 18.66 9.03
CA TYR A 184 8.64 18.43 10.16
C TYR A 184 8.04 19.75 10.60
N PHE A 185 6.74 19.79 10.82
CA PHE A 185 6.08 20.98 11.30
C PHE A 185 4.87 20.64 12.17
N HIS A 186 4.48 21.60 12.97
CA HIS A 186 3.34 21.52 13.88
C HIS A 186 2.41 22.69 13.59
N LEU A 187 1.11 22.47 13.80
CA LEU A 187 0.09 23.49 13.68
C LEU A 187 -0.47 23.83 15.06
N LEU A 188 -0.76 25.10 15.29
CA LEU A 188 -1.30 25.58 16.55
C LEU A 188 -2.57 24.80 16.95
N GLY A 189 -2.53 24.11 18.09
CA GLY A 189 -3.67 23.35 18.62
C GLY A 189 -3.94 22.01 17.92
N PHE A 190 -3.07 21.56 17.02
CA PHE A 190 -3.17 20.25 16.38
C PHE A 190 -2.32 19.22 17.16
N PRO A 191 -2.85 18.06 17.56
CA PRO A 191 -2.16 17.16 18.49
C PRO A 191 -1.08 16.25 17.87
N HIS A 192 -0.71 16.45 16.60
CA HIS A 192 0.26 15.59 15.90
C HIS A 192 1.34 16.41 15.18
N ILE A 193 2.52 15.81 15.02
CA ILE A 193 3.59 16.35 14.18
C ILE A 193 3.30 15.94 12.74
N ILE A 194 3.46 16.85 11.78
CA ILE A 194 3.30 16.56 10.36
C ILE A 194 4.67 16.44 9.72
N SER A 195 4.87 15.40 8.91
CA SER A 195 6.13 15.17 8.19
C SER A 195 5.92 15.02 6.68
N GLY A 196 6.81 15.60 5.87
CA GLY A 196 6.70 15.53 4.40
C GLY A 196 7.97 15.91 3.65
N SER A 197 8.04 15.53 2.36
CA SER A 197 9.10 15.97 1.45
C SER A 197 8.74 17.30 0.77
N GLY A 198 9.75 18.11 0.44
CA GLY A 198 9.59 19.30 -0.40
C GLY A 198 9.03 19.02 -1.80
N ASP A 199 9.02 17.76 -2.25
CA ASP A 199 8.42 17.37 -3.53
C ASP A 199 6.90 17.48 -3.55
N ILE A 200 6.25 17.39 -2.38
CA ILE A 200 4.79 17.54 -2.23
C ILE A 200 4.36 18.94 -2.67
N SER A 201 5.14 19.96 -2.28
CA SER A 201 4.86 21.34 -2.63
C SER A 201 6.13 22.18 -2.54
N PRO A 202 6.47 22.95 -3.59
CA PRO A 202 7.58 23.91 -3.52
C PRO A 202 7.42 24.93 -2.40
N LYS A 203 6.17 25.26 -2.03
CA LYS A 203 5.87 26.20 -0.94
C LYS A 203 6.26 25.66 0.43
N LEU A 204 6.28 24.34 0.62
CA LEU A 204 6.67 23.72 1.89
C LEU A 204 8.10 24.10 2.27
N ARG A 205 9.01 24.12 1.28
CA ARG A 205 10.43 24.45 1.50
C ARG A 205 10.68 25.87 1.98
N LEU A 206 9.74 26.78 1.74
CA LEU A 206 9.84 28.20 2.08
C LEU A 206 8.90 28.60 3.22
N THR A 207 8.18 27.65 3.81
CA THR A 207 7.23 27.91 4.87
C THR A 207 7.96 28.31 6.16
N GLN A 208 7.41 29.28 6.87
CA GLN A 208 7.94 29.77 8.14
C GLN A 208 6.93 29.66 9.27
N VAL A 209 7.42 29.74 10.51
CA VAL A 209 6.56 29.86 11.69
C VAL A 209 5.72 31.13 11.57
N GLY A 210 4.40 31.02 11.75
CA GLY A 210 3.42 32.08 11.57
C GLY A 210 2.63 31.99 10.25
N ASP A 211 3.06 31.17 9.29
CA ASP A 211 2.35 31.01 8.03
C ASP A 211 1.03 30.24 8.19
N LYS A 212 0.02 30.64 7.41
CA LYS A 212 -1.22 29.88 7.25
C LYS A 212 -1.08 28.87 6.14
N VAL A 213 -1.38 27.62 6.45
CA VAL A 213 -1.22 26.49 5.54
C VAL A 213 -2.48 25.65 5.50
N LYS A 214 -2.74 25.06 4.34
CA LYS A 214 -3.70 23.97 4.14
C LYS A 214 -2.94 22.68 3.90
N ILE A 215 -3.26 21.68 4.70
CA ILE A 215 -2.65 20.37 4.63
C ILE A 215 -3.68 19.31 4.34
N LYS A 216 -3.24 18.26 3.64
CA LYS A 216 -3.94 17.00 3.49
C LYS A 216 -3.04 15.92 4.06
N PHE A 217 -3.52 15.13 5.01
CA PHE A 217 -2.71 14.14 5.71
C PHE A 217 -3.51 12.86 5.98
N ILE A 218 -2.78 11.79 6.29
CA ILE A 218 -3.37 10.53 6.74
C ILE A 218 -3.53 10.61 8.24
N GLU A 219 -4.76 10.53 8.74
CA GLU A 219 -5.00 10.34 10.16
C GLU A 219 -4.56 8.92 10.57
N SER A 220 -3.29 8.79 10.96
CA SER A 220 -2.80 7.66 11.74
C SER A 220 -2.91 8.03 13.22
N GLY A 221 -3.24 7.07 14.08
CA GLY A 221 -3.18 7.26 15.54
C GLY A 221 -1.74 7.34 16.08
N GLU A 222 -0.81 7.81 15.26
CA GLU A 222 0.62 7.92 15.53
C GLU A 222 0.96 9.37 15.88
N ASP A 223 2.01 9.60 16.67
CA ASP A 223 2.42 10.95 17.08
C ASP A 223 2.85 11.82 15.88
N THR A 224 3.40 11.19 14.85
CA THR A 224 3.79 11.83 13.58
C THR A 224 2.93 11.29 12.45
N VAL A 225 2.27 12.19 11.72
CA VAL A 225 1.39 11.88 10.59
C VAL A 225 2.05 12.27 9.26
N PRO A 226 1.89 11.46 8.19
CA PRO A 226 2.46 11.77 6.88
C PRO A 226 1.60 12.78 6.11
N LEU A 227 2.27 13.76 5.51
CA LEU A 227 1.70 14.77 4.64
C LEU A 227 1.46 14.20 3.23
N LEU A 228 0.26 14.40 2.69
CA LEU A 228 -0.13 14.02 1.33
C LEU A 228 -0.26 15.22 0.39
N GLY A 229 -0.66 16.37 0.92
CA GLY A 229 -0.86 17.60 0.12
C GLY A 229 -0.62 18.82 0.97
N PHE A 230 -0.08 19.87 0.37
CA PHE A 230 0.32 21.07 1.09
C PHE A 230 0.21 22.33 0.23
N ASP A 231 -0.47 23.33 0.77
CA ASP A 231 -0.49 24.68 0.23
C ASP A 231 -0.21 25.69 1.34
N ASN A 232 0.69 26.63 1.07
CA ASN A 232 0.93 27.78 1.96
C ASN A 232 0.16 28.97 1.39
N GLU A 233 -0.85 29.41 2.15
CA GLU A 233 -1.74 30.52 1.79
C GLU A 233 -1.08 31.89 2.01
N SER A 234 -0.09 31.97 2.92
CA SER A 234 0.72 33.16 3.12
C SER A 234 1.69 33.42 1.94
N LEU A 235 2.04 32.37 1.17
CA LEU A 235 2.93 32.46 0.01
C LEU A 235 2.14 32.48 -1.31
N VAL A 236 1.81 33.67 -1.79
CA VAL A 236 1.13 33.87 -3.08
C VAL A 236 2.15 33.87 -4.22
N LEU A 237 2.17 32.79 -5.00
CA LEU A 237 2.99 32.66 -6.20
C LEU A 237 2.12 32.92 -7.44
N GLN A 238 2.59 33.74 -8.38
CA GLN A 238 1.92 33.93 -9.67
C GLN A 238 2.24 32.74 -10.58
N ALA A 239 1.26 31.88 -10.83
CA ALA A 239 1.37 30.81 -11.82
C ALA A 239 1.01 31.34 -13.21
N THR A 240 1.72 30.89 -14.24
CA THR A 240 1.33 31.17 -15.63
C THR A 240 0.06 30.41 -15.97
N ARG A 241 -0.74 30.93 -16.91
CA ARG A 241 -2.02 30.33 -17.34
C ARG A 241 -1.89 28.85 -17.74
N LEU A 242 -0.84 28.51 -18.48
CA LEU A 242 -0.52 27.13 -18.88
C LEU A 242 -0.25 26.21 -17.68
N GLN A 243 0.37 26.75 -16.62
CA GLN A 243 0.70 26.00 -15.43
C GLN A 243 -0.54 25.71 -14.58
N ILE A 244 -1.51 26.65 -14.55
CA ILE A 244 -2.82 26.45 -13.92
C ILE A 244 -3.59 25.35 -14.66
N GLU A 245 -3.74 25.45 -15.99
CA GLU A 245 -4.44 24.44 -16.80
C GLU A 245 -3.80 23.05 -16.72
N THR A 246 -2.48 22.97 -16.58
CA THR A 246 -1.78 21.69 -16.42
C THR A 246 -2.07 21.08 -15.05
N ARG A 247 -2.06 21.89 -13.98
CA ARG A 247 -2.39 21.43 -12.63
C ARG A 247 -3.82 20.94 -12.52
N GLU A 248 -4.77 21.67 -13.10
CA GLU A 248 -6.18 21.28 -13.14
C GLU A 248 -6.37 19.95 -13.88
N ARG A 249 -5.76 19.79 -15.07
CA ARG A 249 -5.81 18.52 -15.81
C ARG A 249 -5.19 17.34 -15.07
N VAL A 250 -4.11 17.56 -14.34
CA VAL A 250 -3.49 16.51 -13.51
C VAL A 250 -4.40 16.15 -12.33
N ALA A 251 -4.99 17.14 -11.67
CA ALA A 251 -5.92 16.92 -10.56
C ALA A 251 -7.21 16.19 -11.01
N GLU A 252 -7.78 16.57 -12.15
CA GLU A 252 -8.94 15.88 -12.74
C GLU A 252 -8.61 14.43 -13.13
N ARG A 253 -7.47 14.21 -13.81
CA ARG A 253 -7.03 12.84 -14.13
C ARG A 253 -6.84 12.01 -12.87
N GLN A 254 -6.27 12.58 -11.81
CA GLN A 254 -6.11 11.91 -10.53
C GLN A 254 -7.46 11.57 -9.90
N ALA A 255 -8.42 12.50 -9.89
CA ALA A 255 -9.77 12.26 -9.35
C ALA A 255 -10.51 11.14 -10.10
N THR A 256 -10.42 11.10 -11.43
CA THR A 256 -11.05 10.07 -12.24
C THR A 256 -10.43 8.69 -12.00
N VAL A 257 -9.10 8.60 -11.90
CA VAL A 257 -8.39 7.35 -11.60
C VAL A 257 -8.80 6.79 -10.23
N VAL A 258 -8.98 7.65 -9.22
CA VAL A 258 -9.45 7.26 -7.88
C VAL A 258 -10.88 6.73 -7.93
N ALA A 259 -11.79 7.42 -8.63
CA ALA A 259 -13.17 6.98 -8.79
C ALA A 259 -13.28 5.62 -9.50
N ASP A 260 -12.48 5.41 -10.54
CA ASP A 260 -12.42 4.13 -11.27
C ASP A 260 -11.83 3.00 -10.41
N ARG A 261 -10.86 3.30 -9.55
CA ARG A 261 -10.29 2.31 -8.63
C ARG A 261 -11.30 1.90 -7.56
N ASN A 262 -11.94 2.87 -6.90
CA ASN A 262 -12.93 2.61 -5.86
C ASN A 262 -14.14 1.83 -6.39
N THR A 263 -14.60 2.11 -7.61
CA THR A 263 -15.69 1.35 -8.24
C THR A 263 -15.29 -0.08 -8.61
N LYS A 264 -14.03 -0.32 -8.99
CA LYS A 264 -13.49 -1.67 -9.22
C LYS A 264 -13.36 -2.46 -7.92
N THR A 265 -12.82 -1.86 -6.86
CA THR A 265 -12.71 -2.50 -5.54
C THR A 265 -14.09 -2.87 -4.99
N ALA A 266 -15.03 -1.93 -4.98
CA ALA A 266 -16.40 -2.18 -4.50
C ALA A 266 -17.14 -3.26 -5.30
N LYS A 267 -16.91 -3.35 -6.63
CA LYS A 267 -17.47 -4.44 -7.45
C LYS A 267 -16.82 -5.79 -7.14
N GLY A 268 -15.52 -5.81 -6.87
CA GLY A 268 -14.79 -7.03 -6.47
C GLY A 268 -15.27 -7.56 -5.13
N GLU A 269 -15.44 -6.68 -4.13
CA GLU A 269 -15.97 -7.03 -2.81
C GLU A 269 -17.41 -7.56 -2.89
N LEU A 270 -18.29 -6.90 -3.66
CA LEU A 270 -19.66 -7.36 -3.89
C LEU A 270 -19.73 -8.71 -4.63
N GLY A 271 -18.77 -8.99 -5.52
CA GLY A 271 -18.72 -10.26 -6.24
C GLY A 271 -18.25 -11.44 -5.39
N ASN A 272 -17.51 -11.17 -4.31
CA ASN A 272 -16.91 -12.17 -3.43
C ASN A 272 -17.69 -12.37 -2.12
N MET A 273 -18.78 -11.63 -1.89
CA MET A 273 -19.62 -11.79 -0.70
C MET A 273 -20.46 -13.08 -0.73
N PRO A 274 -20.60 -13.82 0.38
CA PRO A 274 -21.53 -14.93 0.49
C PRO A 274 -22.98 -14.50 0.19
N GLU A 275 -23.76 -15.35 -0.48
CA GLU A 275 -25.13 -15.02 -0.90
C GLU A 275 -26.04 -14.52 0.24
N ALA A 276 -25.82 -14.99 1.47
CA ALA A 276 -26.56 -14.57 2.65
C ALA A 276 -26.31 -13.08 3.00
N GLU A 277 -25.06 -12.63 2.95
CA GLU A 277 -24.68 -11.23 3.21
C GLU A 277 -25.16 -10.32 2.07
N LEU A 278 -25.11 -10.81 0.83
CA LEU A 278 -25.59 -10.12 -0.36
C LEU A 278 -27.10 -9.86 -0.30
N GLN A 279 -27.88 -10.82 0.21
CA GLN A 279 -29.32 -10.65 0.46
C GLN A 279 -29.61 -9.67 1.60
N GLU A 280 -28.77 -9.62 2.64
CA GLU A 280 -28.94 -8.67 3.75
C GLU A 280 -28.63 -7.22 3.30
N LEU A 281 -27.58 -7.04 2.50
CA LEU A 281 -27.20 -5.77 1.86
C LEU A 281 -28.30 -5.26 0.90
N MET A 282 -28.91 -6.15 0.12
CA MET A 282 -30.05 -5.83 -0.74
C MET A 282 -31.27 -5.36 0.07
N LYS A 283 -31.56 -6.00 1.21
CA LYS A 283 -32.64 -5.58 2.13
C LYS A 283 -32.36 -4.22 2.77
N LEU A 284 -31.10 -3.94 3.15
CA LEU A 284 -30.66 -2.64 3.67
C LEU A 284 -30.81 -1.52 2.61
N LYS A 285 -30.39 -1.76 1.37
CA LYS A 285 -30.56 -0.80 0.26
C LYS A 285 -32.04 -0.54 -0.07
N GLN A 286 -32.91 -1.54 0.03
CA GLN A 286 -34.35 -1.36 -0.16
C GLN A 286 -35.01 -0.57 0.98
N LYS A 287 -34.50 -0.68 2.21
CA LYS A 287 -34.96 0.15 3.35
C LYS A 287 -34.54 1.61 3.22
N GLN A 288 -33.35 1.91 2.69
CA GLN A 288 -32.86 3.28 2.48
C GLN A 288 -33.51 3.99 1.26
N LYS A 289 -34.13 3.24 0.35
CA LYS A 289 -34.84 3.79 -0.83
C LYS A 289 -36.34 4.03 -0.61
N LYS A 290 -36.89 3.73 0.57
CA LYS A 290 -38.25 4.16 0.92
C LYS A 290 -38.17 5.57 1.53
N PRO A 291 -38.91 6.55 0.98
CA PRO A 291 -38.97 7.90 1.54
C PRO A 291 -39.54 7.90 2.96
#